data_AF-A0AAV5IQM7-F1
#
_entry.id   AF-A0AAV5IQM7-F1
#
_cell.length_a   1.000
_cell.length_b   1.000
_cell.length_c   1.000
_cell.angle_alpha   90.00
_cell.angle_beta   90.00
_cell.angle_gamma   90.00
#
_symmetry.space_group_name_H-M   'P 1'
#
loop_
_entity.id
_entity.type
_entity.pdbx_description
1 polymer ?
#
loop_
_entity_poly.entity_id
_entity_poly.type
_entity_poly.pdbx_seq_one_letter_code
_entity_poly.pdbx_strand_id
1 'polypeptide(L)'
;MASNVMNTKPNASTVVTSSAKAMSLPKRAYVTFLAGNGDDVKGVTGLAKGLRKVKSKYPLVVAVLPDVPEEHRKLLHDSECKVKEIEPVYPLKNQTPSVMASHDHIKYSKLRIWQFVEYSKMIYLEGDVQVYSNIDDLFDLNDGYIYAPRFPWPEFLKWPTEFGTPRPCCYFNASMFVFEPGASIFDDLLKTIASIPPIPLTEQVKQL
;
A
#
# COMPACT_ATOMS: atom_id res chain seq x y z
N MET A 1 -65.14 46.59 23.72
CA MET A 1 -65.05 47.31 22.44
C MET A 1 -63.68 47.06 21.84
N ALA A 2 -63.63 46.91 20.51
CA ALA A 2 -62.48 46.61 19.64
C ALA A 2 -61.31 47.62 19.79
N SER A 3 -60.06 47.40 19.37
CA SER A 3 -59.51 46.88 18.09
C SER A 3 -57.99 46.60 18.26
N ASN A 4 -57.38 45.55 17.69
CA ASN A 4 -56.57 45.47 16.44
C ASN A 4 -55.57 46.66 16.23
N VAL A 5 -54.29 46.57 15.80
CA VAL A 5 -53.39 45.62 15.08
C VAL A 5 -52.00 46.35 15.08
N MET A 6 -50.78 45.77 15.15
CA MET A 6 -49.95 45.24 14.03
C MET A 6 -48.49 44.99 14.52
N ASN A 7 -47.99 43.77 14.29
CA ASN A 7 -46.66 43.36 13.77
C ASN A 7 -45.35 44.12 14.12
N THR A 8 -44.35 43.39 14.63
CA THR A 8 -43.01 43.22 13.99
C THR A 8 -42.16 42.16 14.73
N LYS A 9 -41.67 41.15 14.00
CA LYS A 9 -40.52 40.29 14.32
C LYS A 9 -39.26 40.87 13.66
N PRO A 10 -38.03 40.67 14.18
CA PRO A 10 -37.23 39.48 13.83
C PRO A 10 -36.52 38.86 15.05
N ASN A 11 -36.57 37.54 15.27
CA ASN A 11 -35.72 36.47 14.70
C ASN A 11 -34.26 36.46 15.19
N ALA A 12 -33.95 35.53 16.10
CA ALA A 12 -32.67 34.81 16.16
C ALA A 12 -32.84 33.56 17.04
N SER A 13 -33.56 32.55 16.54
CA SER A 13 -33.41 31.19 17.06
C SER A 13 -32.13 30.62 16.48
N THR A 14 -31.08 30.57 17.29
CA THR A 14 -29.82 29.90 16.99
C THR A 14 -30.10 28.41 16.82
N VAL A 15 -30.30 27.98 15.58
CA VAL A 15 -30.28 26.56 15.22
C VAL A 15 -28.83 26.12 15.29
N VAL A 16 -28.45 25.49 16.39
CA VAL A 16 -27.19 24.75 16.48
C VAL A 16 -27.39 23.45 15.68
N THR A 17 -27.14 23.51 14.38
CA THR A 17 -26.99 22.31 13.56
C THR A 17 -25.69 21.63 13.96
N SER A 18 -25.76 20.76 14.97
CA SER A 18 -24.74 19.75 15.19
C SER A 18 -24.81 18.76 14.02
N SER A 19 -23.96 19.00 13.01
CA SER A 19 -23.73 18.01 11.97
C SER A 19 -22.95 16.86 12.61
N ALA A 20 -23.67 15.86 13.11
CA ALA A 20 -23.09 14.58 13.45
C ALA A 20 -22.53 13.98 12.17
N LYS A 21 -21.24 14.18 11.92
CA LYS A 21 -20.50 13.47 10.88
C LYS A 21 -20.64 12.00 11.23
N ALA A 22 -21.52 11.28 10.52
CA ALA A 22 -21.67 9.85 10.67
C ALA A 22 -20.26 9.27 10.57
N MET A 23 -19.79 8.65 11.65
CA MET A 23 -18.50 7.98 11.66
C MET A 23 -18.62 6.84 10.68
N SER A 24 -18.22 7.09 9.42
CA SER A 24 -18.15 6.07 8.40
C SER A 24 -17.23 4.99 8.92
N LEU A 25 -17.68 3.73 8.84
CA LEU A 25 -16.87 2.59 9.24
C LEU A 25 -15.47 2.69 8.62
N PRO A 26 -14.40 2.38 9.38
CA PRO A 26 -13.04 2.43 8.88
C PRO A 26 -12.91 1.57 7.63
N LYS A 27 -12.51 2.18 6.51
CA LYS A 27 -12.31 1.45 5.25
C LYS A 27 -11.04 0.61 5.36
N ARG A 28 -11.13 -0.65 4.96
CA ARG A 28 -10.04 -1.63 4.96
C ARG A 28 -9.99 -2.32 3.59
N ALA A 29 -8.80 -2.69 3.14
CA ALA A 29 -8.61 -3.36 1.85
C ALA A 29 -7.31 -4.15 1.80
N TYR A 30 -7.30 -5.18 0.96
CA TYR A 30 -6.06 -5.76 0.47
C TYR A 30 -5.47 -4.84 -0.59
N VAL A 31 -4.15 -4.81 -0.71
CA VAL A 31 -3.47 -4.02 -1.73
C VAL A 31 -2.35 -4.80 -2.38
N THR A 32 -2.21 -4.65 -3.69
CA THR A 32 -1.07 -5.16 -4.45
C THR A 32 -0.61 -4.09 -5.43
N PHE A 33 0.53 -4.32 -6.09
CA PHE A 33 1.15 -3.38 -7.01
C PHE A 33 1.48 -4.09 -8.33
N LEU A 34 1.21 -3.43 -9.45
CA LEU A 34 1.47 -3.93 -10.79
C LEU A 34 2.12 -2.83 -11.65
N ALA A 35 3.14 -3.19 -12.41
CA ALA A 35 3.84 -2.33 -13.34
C ALA A 35 4.19 -3.07 -14.63
N GLY A 36 4.38 -2.33 -15.71
CA GLY A 36 4.79 -2.88 -17.01
C GLY A 36 3.72 -3.71 -17.72
N ASN A 37 4.14 -4.36 -18.80
CA ASN A 37 3.29 -5.15 -19.70
C ASN A 37 3.51 -6.67 -19.58
N GLY A 38 4.16 -7.12 -18.50
CA GLY A 38 4.48 -8.52 -18.29
C GLY A 38 3.31 -9.37 -17.81
N ASP A 39 3.59 -10.65 -17.57
CA ASP A 39 2.60 -11.64 -17.16
C ASP A 39 2.15 -11.53 -15.69
N ASP A 40 2.69 -10.58 -14.92
CA ASP A 40 2.38 -10.37 -13.51
C ASP A 40 0.88 -10.12 -13.25
N VAL A 41 0.16 -9.62 -14.26
CA VAL A 41 -1.31 -9.49 -14.22
C VAL A 41 -2.01 -10.83 -13.98
N LYS A 42 -1.44 -11.95 -14.47
CA LYS A 42 -1.98 -13.31 -14.27
C LYS A 42 -1.86 -13.70 -12.80
N GLY A 43 -0.75 -13.37 -12.16
CA GLY A 43 -0.55 -13.54 -10.72
C GLY A 43 -1.60 -12.78 -9.93
N VAL A 44 -1.71 -11.46 -10.18
CA VAL A 44 -2.69 -10.59 -9.50
C VAL A 44 -4.13 -11.09 -9.69
N THR A 45 -4.46 -11.57 -10.88
CA THR A 45 -5.76 -12.21 -11.17
C THR A 45 -5.96 -13.49 -10.35
N GLY A 46 -4.92 -14.29 -10.19
CA GLY A 46 -4.90 -15.47 -9.32
C GLY A 46 -5.12 -15.11 -7.84
N LEU A 47 -4.44 -14.07 -7.35
CA LEU A 47 -4.61 -13.52 -6.01
C LEU A 47 -6.07 -13.06 -5.78
N ALA A 48 -6.64 -12.29 -6.71
CA ALA A 48 -8.02 -11.83 -6.64
C ALA A 48 -9.01 -13.01 -6.54
N LYS A 49 -8.81 -14.05 -7.36
CA LYS A 49 -9.59 -15.30 -7.30
C LYS A 49 -9.42 -16.02 -5.96
N GLY A 50 -8.20 -16.05 -5.42
CA GLY A 50 -7.89 -16.64 -4.11
C GLY A 50 -8.68 -15.97 -2.98
N LEU A 51 -8.60 -14.64 -2.88
CA LEU A 51 -9.33 -13.85 -1.88
C LEU A 51 -10.85 -14.06 -1.99
N ARG A 52 -11.38 -14.14 -3.21
CA ARG A 52 -12.80 -14.43 -3.45
C ARG A 52 -13.19 -15.84 -3.02
N LYS A 53 -12.36 -16.84 -3.34
CA LYS A 53 -12.59 -18.25 -2.98
C LYS A 53 -12.68 -18.43 -1.46
N VAL A 54 -11.85 -17.70 -0.71
CA VAL A 54 -11.89 -17.70 0.76
C VAL A 54 -12.91 -16.72 1.35
N LYS A 55 -13.75 -16.11 0.49
CA LYS A 55 -14.85 -15.21 0.86
C LYS A 55 -14.39 -14.01 1.71
N SER A 56 -13.27 -13.40 1.31
CA SER A 56 -12.82 -12.12 1.88
C SER A 56 -13.94 -11.09 1.83
N LYS A 57 -14.14 -10.36 2.94
CA LYS A 57 -15.09 -9.24 3.01
C LYS A 57 -14.53 -7.97 2.37
N TYR A 58 -13.21 -7.89 2.23
CA TYR A 58 -12.50 -6.68 1.84
C TYR A 58 -12.05 -6.74 0.38
N PRO A 59 -12.13 -5.62 -0.36
CA PRO A 59 -11.73 -5.58 -1.77
C PRO A 59 -10.21 -5.69 -1.92
N LEU A 60 -9.77 -6.10 -3.12
CA LEU A 60 -8.39 -5.98 -3.56
C LEU A 60 -8.22 -4.67 -4.36
N VAL A 61 -7.37 -3.78 -3.86
CA VAL A 61 -6.91 -2.59 -4.57
C VAL A 61 -5.62 -2.91 -5.31
N VAL A 62 -5.56 -2.61 -6.60
CA VAL A 62 -4.36 -2.82 -7.41
C VAL A 62 -3.79 -1.46 -7.78
N ALA A 63 -2.66 -1.11 -7.17
CA ALA A 63 -1.90 0.07 -7.52
C ALA A 63 -1.19 -0.17 -8.86
N VAL A 64 -1.51 0.61 -9.88
CA VAL A 64 -0.95 0.44 -11.23
C VAL A 64 -0.12 1.65 -11.64
N LEU A 65 1.00 1.40 -12.33
CA LEU A 65 1.73 2.45 -13.02
C LEU A 65 1.08 2.78 -14.39
N PRO A 66 1.34 3.99 -14.95
CA PRO A 66 0.82 4.39 -16.25
C PRO A 66 1.24 3.48 -17.42
N ASP A 67 2.32 2.72 -17.26
CA ASP A 67 2.85 1.78 -18.27
C ASP A 67 2.09 0.45 -18.36
N VAL A 68 1.17 0.18 -17.41
CA VAL A 68 0.30 -1.00 -17.44
C VAL A 68 -0.72 -0.86 -18.57
N PRO A 69 -0.73 -1.78 -19.57
CA PRO A 69 -1.64 -1.71 -20.71
C PRO A 69 -3.13 -1.74 -20.32
N GLU A 70 -3.96 -1.12 -21.15
CA GLU A 70 -5.42 -1.10 -20.94
C GLU A 70 -6.04 -2.50 -20.90
N GLU A 71 -5.49 -3.44 -21.69
CA GLU A 71 -5.89 -4.85 -21.63
C GLU A 71 -5.72 -5.44 -20.24
N HIS A 72 -4.58 -5.18 -19.58
CA HIS A 72 -4.33 -5.65 -18.21
C HIS A 72 -5.27 -4.98 -17.22
N ARG A 73 -5.51 -3.68 -17.35
CA ARG A 73 -6.47 -2.94 -16.50
C ARG A 73 -7.87 -3.51 -16.63
N LYS A 74 -8.30 -3.84 -17.85
CA LYS A 74 -9.57 -4.51 -18.10
C LYS A 74 -9.65 -5.87 -17.42
N LEU A 75 -8.61 -6.72 -17.51
CA LEU A 75 -8.56 -8.01 -16.81
C LEU A 75 -8.71 -7.86 -15.28
N LEU A 76 -8.11 -6.81 -14.71
CA LEU A 76 -8.25 -6.50 -13.29
C LEU A 76 -9.69 -6.09 -12.94
N HIS A 77 -10.32 -5.24 -13.75
CA HIS A 77 -11.72 -4.86 -13.57
C HIS A 77 -12.67 -6.05 -13.68
N ASP A 78 -12.47 -6.91 -14.69
CA ASP A 78 -13.23 -8.15 -14.88
C ASP A 78 -13.03 -9.13 -13.71
N SER A 79 -11.91 -9.01 -13.00
CA SER A 79 -11.59 -9.78 -11.78
C SER A 79 -12.12 -9.13 -10.49
N GLU A 80 -12.95 -8.09 -10.60
CA GLU A 80 -13.53 -7.33 -9.49
C GLU A 80 -12.49 -6.58 -8.63
N CYS A 81 -11.31 -6.31 -9.18
CA CYS A 81 -10.30 -5.50 -8.52
C CYS A 81 -10.61 -4.01 -8.62
N LYS A 82 -10.24 -3.25 -7.59
CA LYS A 82 -10.23 -1.79 -7.62
C LYS A 82 -8.89 -1.30 -8.16
N VAL A 83 -8.84 -0.96 -9.44
CA VAL A 83 -7.65 -0.40 -10.07
C VAL A 83 -7.46 1.05 -9.60
N LYS A 84 -6.27 1.38 -9.09
CA LYS A 84 -5.90 2.75 -8.69
C LYS A 84 -4.57 3.10 -9.32
N GLU A 85 -4.58 4.05 -10.23
CA GLU A 85 -3.36 4.56 -10.84
C GLU A 85 -2.53 5.37 -9.83
N ILE A 86 -1.20 5.20 -9.90
CA ILE A 86 -0.25 5.90 -9.05
C ILE A 86 0.91 6.46 -9.87
N GLU A 87 1.45 7.58 -9.39
CA GLU A 87 2.61 8.22 -10.00
C GLU A 87 3.90 7.46 -9.70
N PRO A 88 4.75 7.20 -10.72
CA PRO A 88 6.04 6.57 -10.51
C PRO A 88 6.92 7.35 -9.51
N VAL A 89 7.73 6.62 -8.74
CA VAL A 89 8.73 7.18 -7.84
C VAL A 89 10.11 6.99 -8.46
N TYR A 90 10.80 8.10 -8.68
CA TYR A 90 12.19 8.10 -9.16
C TYR A 90 13.12 8.50 -8.01
N PRO A 91 13.89 7.57 -7.43
CA PRO A 91 14.95 7.94 -6.48
C PRO A 91 15.96 8.86 -7.19
N LEU A 92 16.45 9.87 -6.46
CA LEU A 92 17.17 11.07 -6.93
C LEU A 92 18.16 10.87 -8.11
N LYS A 93 18.15 11.83 -9.04
CA LYS A 93 18.97 11.94 -10.27
C LYS A 93 20.50 12.09 -10.08
N ASN A 94 21.01 12.10 -8.85
CA ASN A 94 22.37 12.56 -8.54
C ASN A 94 23.42 11.46 -8.38
N GLN A 95 23.10 10.20 -8.68
CA GLN A 95 24.08 9.12 -8.73
C GLN A 95 24.32 8.73 -10.19
N THR A 96 25.60 8.64 -10.57
CA THR A 96 26.09 8.38 -11.92
C THR A 96 25.31 7.29 -12.65
N PRO A 97 25.05 7.43 -13.97
CA PRO A 97 24.25 6.51 -14.78
C PRO A 97 25.00 5.20 -15.11
N SER A 98 25.52 4.54 -14.08
CA SER A 98 26.30 3.32 -14.18
C SER A 98 25.66 2.26 -13.28
N VAL A 99 25.02 1.29 -13.92
CA VAL A 99 24.58 -0.02 -13.39
C VAL A 99 23.29 -0.06 -12.52
N MET A 100 22.77 1.05 -11.98
CA MET A 100 21.57 1.06 -11.09
C MET A 100 20.32 1.76 -11.68
N ALA A 101 20.00 1.57 -12.96
CA ALA A 101 19.18 2.58 -13.69
C ALA A 101 18.03 2.07 -14.59
N SER A 102 17.29 1.01 -14.25
CA SER A 102 16.07 0.70 -15.02
C SER A 102 14.89 0.17 -14.20
N HIS A 103 15.11 -0.64 -13.16
CA HIS A 103 14.01 -1.29 -12.42
C HIS A 103 13.72 -0.67 -11.04
N ASP A 104 14.59 0.21 -10.54
CA ASP A 104 14.45 0.73 -9.18
C ASP A 104 13.26 1.69 -9.04
N HIS A 105 12.91 2.41 -10.10
CA HIS A 105 11.69 3.24 -10.09
C HIS A 105 10.44 2.38 -9.86
N ILE A 106 10.36 1.17 -10.43
CA ILE A 106 9.25 0.22 -10.21
C ILE A 106 9.21 -0.20 -8.74
N LYS A 107 10.35 -0.60 -8.17
CA LYS A 107 10.44 -1.04 -6.77
C LYS A 107 9.98 0.05 -5.79
N TYR A 108 10.44 1.28 -5.97
CA TYR A 108 10.07 2.38 -5.06
C TYR A 108 8.67 2.92 -5.32
N SER A 109 8.13 2.76 -6.53
CA SER A 109 6.73 3.14 -6.83
C SER A 109 5.72 2.36 -5.99
N LYS A 110 6.03 1.12 -5.59
CA LYS A 110 5.25 0.34 -4.62
C LYS A 110 4.98 1.11 -3.33
N LEU A 111 5.86 2.03 -2.91
CA LEU A 111 5.68 2.83 -1.69
C LEU A 111 4.50 3.79 -1.77
N ARG A 112 3.96 4.08 -2.95
CA ARG A 112 2.77 4.92 -3.11
C ARG A 112 1.54 4.34 -2.42
N ILE A 113 1.50 3.05 -2.10
CA ILE A 113 0.38 2.44 -1.34
C ILE A 113 0.22 3.05 0.06
N TRP A 114 1.29 3.63 0.65
CA TRP A 114 1.20 4.36 1.92
C TRP A 114 0.41 5.66 1.80
N GLN A 115 0.19 6.17 0.59
CA GLN A 115 -0.61 7.38 0.38
C GLN A 115 -2.12 7.07 0.25
N PHE A 116 -2.54 5.80 0.38
CA PHE A 116 -3.94 5.41 0.30
C PHE A 116 -4.69 5.68 1.61
N VAL A 117 -4.61 6.95 2.06
CA VAL A 117 -5.12 7.45 3.35
C VAL A 117 -6.66 7.42 3.45
N GLU A 118 -7.37 7.06 2.38
CA GLU A 118 -8.78 6.72 2.46
C GLU A 118 -9.06 5.39 3.17
N TYR A 119 -8.03 4.56 3.37
CA TYR A 119 -8.09 3.31 4.13
C TYR A 119 -7.41 3.50 5.49
N SER A 120 -8.07 2.98 6.52
CA SER A 120 -7.56 2.94 7.90
C SER A 120 -6.46 1.89 8.10
N LYS A 121 -6.58 0.74 7.40
CA LYS A 121 -5.63 -0.38 7.49
C LYS A 121 -5.65 -1.16 6.20
N MET A 122 -4.48 -1.60 5.76
CA MET A 122 -4.31 -2.36 4.54
C MET A 122 -3.42 -3.58 4.78
N ILE A 123 -3.68 -4.63 4.00
CA ILE A 123 -2.81 -5.81 3.92
C ILE A 123 -2.19 -5.82 2.53
N TYR A 124 -0.89 -5.57 2.46
CA TYR A 124 -0.15 -5.77 1.22
C TYR A 124 0.04 -7.26 0.96
N LEU A 125 -0.24 -7.67 -0.28
CA LEU A 125 0.06 -9.00 -0.81
C LEU A 125 0.74 -8.82 -2.17
N GLU A 126 1.88 -9.46 -2.38
CA GLU A 126 2.54 -9.49 -3.68
C GLU A 126 1.68 -10.24 -4.71
N GLY A 127 1.83 -9.89 -5.99
CA GLY A 127 0.95 -10.38 -7.05
C GLY A 127 1.00 -11.90 -7.23
N ASP A 128 2.08 -12.55 -6.82
CA ASP A 128 2.29 -14.00 -6.89
C ASP A 128 1.92 -14.75 -5.59
N VAL A 129 1.40 -14.06 -4.57
CA VAL A 129 0.92 -14.69 -3.34
C VAL A 129 -0.41 -15.40 -3.57
N GLN A 130 -0.51 -16.64 -3.08
CA GLN A 130 -1.74 -17.43 -3.12
C GLN A 130 -2.40 -17.56 -1.74
N VAL A 131 -3.68 -17.21 -1.67
CA VAL A 131 -4.47 -17.26 -0.43
C VAL A 131 -5.33 -18.53 -0.40
N TYR A 132 -5.07 -19.41 0.58
CA TYR A 132 -5.78 -20.68 0.76
C TYR A 132 -6.82 -20.67 1.88
N SER A 133 -6.75 -19.69 2.78
CA SER A 133 -7.70 -19.51 3.89
C SER A 133 -7.97 -18.03 4.09
N ASN A 134 -9.12 -17.69 4.68
CA ASN A 134 -9.47 -16.30 4.94
C ASN A 134 -8.53 -15.74 6.01
N ILE A 135 -7.98 -14.54 5.76
CA ILE A 135 -7.03 -13.84 6.64
C ILE A 135 -7.56 -12.45 7.04
N ASP A 136 -8.88 -12.25 6.99
CA ASP A 136 -9.52 -10.98 7.31
C ASP A 136 -9.33 -10.59 8.79
N ASP A 137 -9.10 -11.56 9.66
CA ASP A 137 -8.78 -11.36 11.08
C ASP A 137 -7.49 -10.56 11.29
N LEU A 138 -6.57 -10.56 10.32
CA LEU A 138 -5.37 -9.72 10.36
C LEU A 138 -5.67 -8.22 10.37
N PHE A 139 -6.85 -7.80 9.91
CA PHE A 139 -7.27 -6.40 10.03
C PHE A 139 -7.62 -6.00 11.47
N ASP A 140 -7.81 -6.95 12.38
CA ASP A 140 -8.15 -6.72 13.79
C ASP A 140 -6.91 -6.70 14.70
N LEU A 141 -5.70 -6.85 14.12
CA LEU A 141 -4.45 -6.58 14.82
C LEU A 141 -4.42 -5.13 15.34
N ASN A 142 -3.63 -4.86 16.38
CA ASN A 142 -3.54 -3.53 16.97
C ASN A 142 -2.98 -2.50 15.98
N ASP A 143 -3.39 -1.26 16.15
CA ASP A 143 -2.83 -0.12 15.41
C ASP A 143 -1.46 0.29 15.99
N GLY A 144 -0.69 1.07 15.24
CA GLY A 144 0.64 1.56 15.58
C GLY A 144 1.80 0.65 15.17
N TYR A 145 1.54 -0.43 14.43
CA TYR A 145 2.55 -1.43 14.07
C TYR A 145 2.48 -1.85 12.60
N ILE A 146 3.63 -2.25 12.06
CA ILE A 146 3.72 -3.04 10.82
C ILE A 146 3.86 -4.50 11.21
N TYR A 147 2.95 -5.35 10.73
CA TYR A 147 3.03 -6.80 10.94
C TYR A 147 3.46 -7.48 9.65
N ALA A 148 4.51 -8.30 9.71
CA ALA A 148 5.00 -9.03 8.55
C ALA A 148 5.57 -10.39 8.98
N PRO A 149 5.50 -11.42 8.11
CA PRO A 149 6.11 -12.71 8.40
C PRO A 149 7.61 -12.54 8.64
N ARG A 150 8.10 -13.05 9.77
CA ARG A 150 9.55 -13.08 10.04
C ARG A 150 10.24 -13.94 8.99
N PHE A 151 11.30 -13.43 8.40
CA PHE A 151 12.14 -14.17 7.47
C PHE A 151 13.55 -14.31 8.07
N PRO A 152 14.05 -15.53 8.31
CA PRO A 152 15.42 -15.69 8.75
C PRO A 152 16.38 -15.29 7.63
N TRP A 153 17.52 -14.71 8.01
CA TRP A 153 18.61 -14.52 7.04
C TRP A 153 19.09 -15.90 6.56
N PRO A 154 19.26 -16.14 5.26
CA PRO A 154 19.66 -17.46 4.78
C PRO A 154 21.03 -17.86 5.34
N GLU A 155 21.15 -19.06 5.90
CA GLU A 155 22.38 -19.54 6.54
C GLU A 155 23.57 -19.61 5.57
N PHE A 156 23.29 -19.78 4.26
CA PHE A 156 24.31 -19.84 3.22
C PHE A 156 24.87 -18.47 2.80
N LEU A 157 24.26 -17.36 3.23
CA LEU A 157 24.74 -16.01 2.95
C LEU A 157 25.51 -15.47 4.16
N LYS A 158 26.79 -15.13 3.98
CA LYS A 158 27.55 -14.40 5.00
C LYS A 158 27.00 -12.99 5.13
N TRP A 159 26.76 -12.55 6.36
CA TRP A 159 26.36 -11.17 6.65
C TRP A 159 27.48 -10.21 6.23
N PRO A 160 27.23 -9.27 5.29
CA PRO A 160 28.25 -8.32 4.88
C PRO A 160 28.56 -7.33 6.00
N THR A 161 29.85 -7.19 6.33
CA THR A 161 30.32 -6.30 7.41
C THR A 161 29.97 -4.83 7.13
N GLU A 162 29.83 -4.45 5.86
CA GLU A 162 29.40 -3.11 5.43
C GLU A 162 27.99 -2.72 5.89
N PHE A 163 27.13 -3.68 6.25
CA PHE A 163 25.79 -3.40 6.78
C PHE A 163 25.75 -3.19 8.30
N GLY A 164 26.93 -3.10 8.94
CA GLY A 164 27.07 -2.91 10.36
C GLY A 164 26.98 -4.23 11.15
N THR A 165 27.61 -4.23 12.32
CA THR A 165 27.61 -5.37 13.25
C THR A 165 27.06 -4.95 14.62
N PRO A 166 26.23 -5.76 15.27
CA PRO A 166 25.81 -7.10 14.86
C PRO A 166 24.73 -7.09 13.76
N ARG A 167 24.57 -8.22 13.07
CA ARG A 167 23.46 -8.44 12.13
C ARG A 167 22.12 -8.08 12.80
N PRO A 168 21.24 -7.31 12.15
CA PRO A 168 19.89 -7.05 12.65
C PRO A 168 19.20 -8.36 13.03
N CYS A 169 18.57 -8.38 14.20
CA CYS A 169 18.04 -9.61 14.79
C CYS A 169 16.88 -10.21 13.96
N CYS A 170 16.20 -9.42 13.13
CA CYS A 170 15.00 -9.85 12.40
C CYS A 170 14.88 -9.17 11.03
N TYR A 171 14.75 -9.95 9.96
CA TYR A 171 14.19 -9.52 8.69
C TYR A 171 12.72 -9.97 8.63
N PHE A 172 11.96 -9.36 7.73
CA PHE A 172 10.63 -9.81 7.40
C PHE A 172 10.49 -10.01 5.89
N ASN A 173 9.59 -10.90 5.51
CA ASN A 173 9.22 -11.09 4.12
C ASN A 173 8.32 -9.93 3.67
N ALA A 174 8.77 -9.16 2.67
CA ALA A 174 8.05 -8.00 2.15
C ALA A 174 6.96 -8.35 1.11
N SER A 175 6.76 -9.63 0.80
CA SER A 175 5.65 -10.12 -0.03
C SER A 175 4.30 -10.05 0.68
N MET A 176 4.30 -9.91 2.00
CA MET A 176 3.08 -9.70 2.78
C MET A 176 3.34 -8.86 4.02
N PHE A 177 2.52 -7.84 4.25
CA PHE A 177 2.51 -7.10 5.52
C PHE A 177 1.21 -6.35 5.76
N VAL A 178 0.87 -6.14 7.03
CA VAL A 178 -0.25 -5.32 7.50
C VAL A 178 0.30 -3.97 7.92
N PHE A 179 -0.35 -2.88 7.48
CA PHE A 179 0.09 -1.52 7.78
C PHE A 179 -1.08 -0.52 7.78
N GLU A 180 -0.83 0.64 8.37
CA GLU A 180 -1.70 1.81 8.30
C GLU A 180 -1.12 2.80 7.28
N PRO A 181 -1.86 3.13 6.21
CA PRO A 181 -1.42 4.15 5.26
C PRO A 181 -1.23 5.51 5.95
N GLY A 182 -0.16 6.21 5.60
CA GLY A 182 0.13 7.56 6.08
C GLY A 182 1.02 8.30 5.10
N ALA A 183 0.59 9.49 4.67
CA ALA A 183 1.37 10.31 3.74
C ALA A 183 2.73 10.72 4.33
N SER A 184 2.78 11.03 5.63
CA SER A 184 4.05 11.30 6.33
C SER A 184 4.98 10.09 6.35
N ILE A 185 4.44 8.88 6.53
CA ILE A 185 5.21 7.63 6.50
C ILE A 185 5.83 7.44 5.11
N PHE A 186 5.07 7.69 4.04
CA PHE A 186 5.61 7.67 2.68
C PHE A 186 6.80 8.62 2.52
N ASP A 187 6.67 9.87 2.96
CA ASP A 187 7.74 10.87 2.86
C ASP A 187 8.98 10.44 3.66
N ASP A 188 8.79 9.90 4.86
CA ASP A 188 9.89 9.44 5.71
C ASP A 188 10.57 8.18 5.14
N LEU A 189 9.82 7.28 4.51
CA LEU A 189 10.38 6.14 3.77
C LEU A 189 11.26 6.62 2.61
N LEU A 190 10.80 7.60 1.82
CA LEU A 190 11.59 8.15 0.72
C LEU A 190 12.86 8.87 1.20
N LYS A 191 12.76 9.66 2.28
CA LYS A 191 13.95 10.28 2.92
C LYS A 191 14.94 9.23 3.39
N THR A 192 14.44 8.16 4.00
CA THR A 192 15.28 7.05 4.48
C THR A 192 16.00 6.38 3.32
N ILE A 193 15.31 6.06 2.24
CA ILE A 193 15.92 5.47 1.02
C ILE A 193 16.99 6.38 0.44
N ALA A 194 16.74 7.69 0.37
CA ALA A 194 17.71 8.66 -0.13
C ALA A 194 18.98 8.76 0.75
N SER A 195 18.89 8.37 2.03
CA SER A 195 20.02 8.37 2.97
C SER A 195 20.81 7.05 3.00
N ILE A 196 20.25 5.96 2.49
CA ILE A 196 20.91 4.64 2.50
C ILE A 196 21.94 4.58 1.36
N PRO A 197 23.21 4.22 1.65
CA PRO A 197 24.20 4.02 0.60
C PRO A 197 23.82 2.81 -0.30
N PRO A 198 24.19 2.80 -1.60
CA PRO A 198 23.94 1.67 -2.49
C PRO A 198 24.46 0.37 -1.88
N ILE A 199 23.56 -0.59 -1.68
CA ILE A 199 23.90 -1.88 -1.10
C ILE A 199 24.31 -2.86 -2.23
N PRO A 200 25.49 -3.52 -2.14
CA PRO A 200 25.97 -4.46 -3.19
C PRO A 200 25.19 -5.77 -3.32
N LEU A 201 24.14 -6.00 -2.51
CA LEU A 201 23.48 -7.31 -2.37
C LEU A 201 22.98 -7.90 -3.70
N THR A 202 22.62 -7.04 -4.66
CA THR A 202 22.16 -7.43 -6.00
C THR A 202 23.21 -8.18 -6.83
N GLU A 203 24.50 -8.07 -6.52
CA GLU A 203 25.59 -8.80 -7.20
C GLU A 203 25.74 -10.23 -6.67
N GLN A 204 25.54 -10.47 -5.37
CA GLN A 204 25.72 -11.79 -4.76
C GLN A 204 24.64 -12.79 -5.20
N VAL A 205 23.42 -12.33 -5.45
CA VAL A 205 22.32 -13.20 -5.90
C VAL A 205 22.46 -13.61 -7.37
N LYS A 206 23.20 -12.84 -8.19
CA LYS A 206 23.44 -13.17 -9.61
C LYS A 206 24.50 -14.25 -9.83
N GLN A 207 25.26 -14.62 -8.80
CA GLN A 207 26.33 -15.63 -8.87
C GLN A 207 25.88 -17.01 -8.35
N LEU A 208 24.61 -17.14 -7.96
CA LEU A 208 23.96 -18.40 -7.63
C LEU A 208 23.03 -18.82 -8.77
#